data_AF-A0A8I0U8F6-F1
#
_entry.id   AF-A0A8I0U8F6-F1
#
_cell.length_a   1.000
_cell.length_b   1.000
_cell.length_c   1.000
_cell.angle_alpha   90.00
_cell.angle_beta   90.00
_cell.angle_gamma   90.00
#
_symmetry.space_group_name_H-M   'P 1'
#
loop_
_entity.id
_entity.type
_entity.pdbx_description
1 polymer ?
#
loop_
_entity_poly.entity_id
_entity_poly.type
_entity_poly.pdbx_seq_one_letter_code
_entity_poly.pdbx_strand_id
1 'polypeptide(L)'
;MADLFPDAFKKNHIDEKKLAVGNVLYLHCDFTTPPKVKYLVVCCCDPLLVLTVNSEIHNYIKNNDELLACQVDLVKDDHEFLKWDSYISCIEAHQAFTLNEVMTELRSNYSSVYVGDVADYCMRSVYIAVGNSPVMSRRQKKQILSAMSEYQ
;
A
#
# COMPACT_ATOMS: atom_id res chain seq x y z
N MET A 1 21.36 32.91 4.28
CA MET A 1 21.63 31.98 5.39
C MET A 1 20.38 31.15 5.58
N ALA A 2 20.41 29.93 5.06
CA ALA A 2 19.38 28.92 5.30
C ALA A 2 19.66 28.24 6.66
N ASP A 3 18.67 27.48 7.13
CA ASP A 3 18.66 26.62 8.31
C ASP A 3 18.16 27.23 9.62
N LEU A 4 16.84 27.27 9.78
CA LEU A 4 16.18 27.24 11.08
C LEU A 4 14.87 26.45 11.00
N PHE A 5 14.96 25.15 10.71
CA PHE A 5 13.91 24.20 11.10
C PHE A 5 14.55 23.16 12.03
N PRO A 6 14.29 23.23 13.35
CA PRO A 6 14.94 22.35 14.30
C PRO A 6 14.42 20.92 14.13
N ASP A 7 15.34 19.97 14.05
CA ASP A 7 15.12 18.52 13.97
C ASP A 7 14.15 17.96 15.03
N ALA A 8 13.87 18.72 16.09
CA ALA A 8 12.89 18.41 17.13
C ALA A 8 11.42 18.37 16.60
N PHE A 9 11.08 19.12 15.55
CA PHE A 9 9.72 19.07 14.97
C PHE A 9 9.48 17.80 14.16
N LYS A 10 10.52 17.24 13.53
CA LYS A 10 10.41 15.99 12.75
C LYS A 10 10.25 14.76 13.66
N LYS A 11 10.83 14.79 14.87
CA LYS A 11 10.80 13.65 15.79
C LYS A 11 9.44 13.43 16.45
N ASN A 12 8.71 14.50 16.77
CA ASN A 12 7.45 14.42 17.52
C ASN A 12 6.21 14.14 16.67
N HIS A 13 6.19 14.47 15.38
CA HIS A 13 5.01 14.20 14.53
C HIS A 13 4.89 12.75 14.05
N ILE A 14 5.98 11.98 14.10
CA ILE A 14 5.99 10.57 13.67
C ILE A 14 5.40 9.67 14.76
N ASP A 15 5.42 10.10 16.02
CA ASP A 15 4.78 9.39 17.12
C ASP A 15 3.24 9.51 17.10
N GLU A 16 2.68 10.53 16.44
CA GLU A 16 1.23 10.75 16.33
C GLU A 16 0.59 10.11 15.09
N LYS A 17 1.31 10.02 13.96
CA LYS A 17 0.83 9.33 12.74
C LYS A 17 1.42 7.94 12.62
N LYS A 18 0.78 6.98 13.30
CA LYS A 18 1.12 5.56 13.20
C LYS A 18 0.81 5.02 11.81
N LEU A 19 1.68 4.12 11.32
CA LEU A 19 1.39 3.30 10.16
C LEU A 19 0.05 2.59 10.34
N ALA A 20 -0.86 2.79 9.40
CA ALA A 20 -2.21 2.28 9.42
C ALA A 20 -2.57 1.61 8.09
N VAL A 21 -3.59 0.76 8.15
CA VAL A 21 -4.24 0.21 6.96
C VAL A 21 -4.75 1.35 6.08
N GLY A 22 -4.54 1.24 4.77
CA GLY A 22 -4.90 2.28 3.80
C GLY A 22 -3.82 3.32 3.54
N ASN A 23 -2.78 3.42 4.38
CA ASN A 23 -1.63 4.28 4.08
C ASN A 23 -0.91 3.78 2.81
N VAL A 24 -0.39 4.73 2.04
CA VAL A 24 0.40 4.48 0.84
C VAL A 24 1.86 4.83 1.09
N LEU A 25 2.73 3.84 0.91
CA LEU A 25 4.17 3.95 1.01
C LEU A 25 4.82 3.97 -0.37
N TYR A 26 5.89 4.72 -0.55
CA TYR A 26 6.71 4.75 -1.75
C TYR A 26 8.11 4.20 -1.44
N LEU A 27 8.31 2.91 -1.72
CA LEU A 27 9.49 2.15 -1.28
C LEU A 27 10.11 1.32 -2.40
N HIS A 28 11.41 1.06 -2.30
CA HIS A 28 12.12 0.16 -3.19
C HIS A 28 11.66 -1.28 -2.98
N CYS A 29 11.28 -1.97 -4.06
CA CYS A 29 10.71 -3.30 -4.04
C CYS A 29 11.62 -4.30 -4.75
N ASP A 30 12.49 -4.98 -3.99
CA ASP A 30 13.40 -6.02 -4.50
C ASP A 30 12.67 -7.29 -4.97
N PHE A 31 11.44 -7.48 -4.52
CA PHE A 31 10.57 -8.59 -4.94
C PHE A 31 9.91 -8.36 -6.31
N THR A 32 10.23 -7.27 -7.00
CA THR A 32 9.75 -7.00 -8.36
C THR A 32 10.86 -7.21 -9.37
N THR A 33 10.50 -7.53 -10.61
CA THR A 33 11.48 -7.81 -11.68
C THR A 33 11.23 -6.86 -12.86
N PRO A 34 12.14 -5.90 -13.13
CA PRO A 34 13.32 -5.55 -12.33
C PRO A 34 12.94 -4.87 -10.99
N PRO A 35 13.84 -4.88 -9.98
CA PRO A 35 13.66 -4.12 -8.75
C PRO A 35 13.44 -2.65 -9.04
N LYS A 36 12.43 -2.05 -8.40
CA LYS A 36 12.09 -0.64 -8.59
C LYS A 36 11.31 -0.08 -7.41
N VAL A 37 11.26 1.24 -7.32
CA VAL A 37 10.40 1.92 -6.36
C VAL A 37 8.95 1.84 -6.84
N LYS A 38 8.02 1.51 -5.93
CA LYS A 38 6.58 1.43 -6.22
C LYS A 38 5.77 2.03 -5.07
N TYR A 39 4.54 2.42 -5.39
CA TYR A 39 3.55 2.67 -4.36
C TYR A 39 3.02 1.33 -3.81
N LEU A 40 2.89 1.27 -2.49
CA LEU A 40 2.49 0.11 -1.71
C LEU A 40 1.37 0.51 -0.75
N VAL A 41 0.25 -0.20 -0.80
CA VAL A 41 -0.87 0.02 0.13
C VAL A 41 -0.72 -0.91 1.32
N VAL A 42 -0.72 -0.38 2.53
CA VAL A 42 -0.71 -1.16 3.77
C VAL A 42 -2.08 -1.81 3.96
N CYS A 43 -2.13 -3.13 4.05
CA CYS A 43 -3.37 -3.90 4.24
C CYS A 43 -3.39 -4.74 5.53
N CYS A 44 -2.26 -4.85 6.23
CA CYS A 44 -2.16 -5.39 7.59
C CYS A 44 -0.88 -4.83 8.24
N CYS A 45 -0.92 -4.46 9.53
CA CYS A 45 0.26 -3.93 10.22
C CYS A 45 1.04 -5.00 11.03
N ASP A 46 0.39 -6.11 11.39
CA ASP A 46 1.02 -7.20 12.15
C ASP A 46 0.46 -8.59 11.72
N PRO A 47 1.19 -9.35 10.87
CA PRO A 47 2.44 -8.95 10.22
C PRO A 47 2.19 -7.83 9.19
N LEU A 48 3.23 -7.04 8.90
CA LEU A 48 3.15 -6.04 7.85
C LEU A 48 2.92 -6.71 6.49
N LEU A 49 1.76 -6.45 5.89
CA LEU A 49 1.39 -6.90 4.56
C LEU A 49 1.05 -5.68 3.69
N VAL A 50 1.56 -5.71 2.47
CA VAL A 50 1.34 -4.64 1.49
C VAL A 50 0.85 -5.18 0.15
N LEU A 51 0.05 -4.38 -0.55
CA LEU A 51 -0.38 -4.60 -1.93
C LEU A 51 0.38 -3.64 -2.85
N THR A 52 0.65 -4.04 -4.10
CA THR A 52 1.34 -3.16 -5.06
C THR A 52 0.35 -2.33 -5.87
N VAL A 53 0.71 -1.08 -6.13
CA VAL A 53 0.02 -0.23 -7.12
C VAL A 53 0.75 -0.29 -8.45
N ASN A 54 0.00 -0.45 -9.54
CA ASN A 54 0.51 -0.49 -10.90
C ASN A 54 -0.19 0.56 -11.76
N SER A 55 0.55 1.24 -12.64
CA SER A 55 -0.02 2.15 -13.63
C SER A 55 -0.86 1.45 -14.69
N GLU A 56 -0.57 0.16 -14.93
CA GLU A 56 -1.21 -0.63 -15.96
C GLU A 56 -1.42 -2.06 -15.47
N ILE A 57 -2.52 -2.67 -15.91
CA ILE A 57 -2.78 -4.09 -15.71
C ILE A 57 -2.06 -4.88 -16.80
N HIS A 58 -1.25 -5.87 -16.39
CA HIS A 58 -0.53 -6.75 -17.32
C HIS A 58 -1.50 -7.60 -18.17
N ASN A 59 -1.18 -7.88 -19.44
CA ASN A 59 -2.06 -8.62 -20.36
C ASN A 59 -2.46 -10.02 -19.86
N TYR A 60 -1.56 -10.70 -19.16
CA TYR A 60 -1.87 -11.97 -18.51
C TYR A 60 -3.06 -11.86 -17.53
N ILE A 61 -3.13 -10.77 -16.77
CA ILE A 61 -4.23 -10.50 -15.83
C ILE A 61 -5.49 -10.10 -16.61
N LYS A 62 -5.36 -9.25 -17.64
CA LYS A 62 -6.50 -8.83 -18.49
C LYS A 62 -7.20 -10.01 -19.18
N ASN A 63 -6.46 -11.08 -19.48
CA ASN A 63 -6.98 -12.28 -20.14
C ASN A 63 -7.51 -13.34 -19.14
N ASN A 64 -7.61 -13.02 -17.85
CA ASN A 64 -8.11 -13.91 -16.82
C ASN A 64 -9.09 -13.15 -15.91
N ASP A 65 -10.39 -13.43 -16.07
CA ASP A 65 -11.45 -12.71 -15.37
C ASP A 65 -11.33 -12.73 -13.85
N GLU A 66 -10.88 -13.85 -13.26
CA GLU A 66 -10.72 -13.96 -11.79
C GLU A 66 -9.57 -13.07 -11.28
N LEU A 67 -8.47 -13.00 -12.03
CA LEU A 67 -7.33 -12.14 -11.68
C LEU A 67 -7.62 -10.67 -11.97
N LEU A 68 -8.39 -10.39 -13.03
CA LEU A 68 -8.83 -9.05 -13.39
C LEU A 68 -9.77 -8.49 -12.32
N ALA A 69 -10.68 -9.30 -11.77
CA ALA A 69 -11.54 -8.93 -10.64
C ALA A 69 -10.76 -8.61 -9.35
N CYS A 70 -9.47 -8.94 -9.29
CA CYS A 70 -8.58 -8.58 -8.19
C CYS A 70 -7.87 -7.23 -8.39
N GLN A 71 -8.13 -6.52 -9.49
CA GLN A 71 -7.56 -5.19 -9.74
C GLN A 71 -8.57 -4.13 -9.31
N VAL A 72 -8.18 -3.30 -8.34
CA VAL A 72 -9.03 -2.21 -7.84
C VAL A 72 -8.56 -0.89 -8.44
N ASP A 73 -9.47 -0.17 -9.09
CA ASP A 73 -9.20 1.14 -9.68
C ASP A 73 -8.80 2.16 -8.61
N LEU A 74 -7.77 2.93 -8.92
CA LEU A 74 -7.24 4.01 -8.10
C LEU A 74 -7.15 5.27 -8.97
N VAL A 75 -8.18 6.10 -8.87
CA VAL A 75 -8.34 7.31 -9.70
C VAL A 75 -7.41 8.40 -9.18
N LYS A 76 -6.65 9.04 -10.07
CA LYS A 76 -5.65 10.07 -9.72
C LYS A 76 -6.28 11.32 -9.10
N ASP A 77 -7.52 11.66 -9.46
CA ASP A 77 -8.18 12.85 -8.92
C ASP A 77 -8.54 12.72 -7.44
N ASP A 78 -8.70 11.50 -6.94
CA ASP A 78 -8.93 11.23 -5.51
C ASP A 78 -7.61 10.95 -4.74
N HIS A 79 -6.48 10.89 -5.45
CA HIS A 79 -5.19 10.44 -4.91
C HIS A 79 -4.03 11.30 -5.46
N GLU A 80 -3.75 12.44 -4.81
CA GLU A 80 -2.76 13.42 -5.29
C GLU A 80 -1.33 12.87 -5.48
N PHE A 81 -0.98 11.77 -4.82
CA PHE A 81 0.31 11.11 -4.98
C PHE A 81 0.47 10.40 -6.33
N LEU A 82 -0.63 10.16 -7.06
CA LEU A 82 -0.61 9.55 -8.38
C LEU A 82 -0.33 10.59 -9.47
N LYS A 83 0.40 10.14 -10.50
CA LYS A 83 0.59 10.92 -11.75
C LYS A 83 -0.49 10.66 -12.78
N TRP A 84 -1.15 9.51 -12.70
CA TRP A 84 -2.21 9.03 -13.60
C TRP A 84 -2.97 7.90 -12.90
N ASP A 85 -4.16 7.59 -13.40
CA ASP A 85 -5.00 6.50 -12.88
C ASP A 85 -4.23 5.19 -12.84
N SER A 86 -4.36 4.48 -11.73
CA SER A 86 -3.59 3.29 -11.41
C SER A 86 -4.50 2.20 -10.84
N TYR A 87 -3.91 1.07 -10.48
CA TYR A 87 -4.63 -0.10 -10.00
C TYR A 87 -3.91 -0.70 -8.79
N ILE A 88 -4.65 -0.97 -7.70
CA ILE A 88 -4.17 -1.79 -6.60
C ILE A 88 -4.33 -3.26 -6.99
N SER A 89 -3.23 -4.00 -7.04
CA SER A 89 -3.28 -5.45 -7.29
C SER A 89 -3.55 -6.20 -5.99
N CYS A 90 -4.73 -6.81 -5.89
CA CYS A 90 -5.15 -7.65 -4.77
C CYS A 90 -4.91 -9.15 -5.04
N ILE A 91 -4.17 -9.51 -6.09
CA ILE A 91 -3.86 -10.91 -6.44
C ILE A 91 -3.04 -11.55 -5.33
N GLU A 92 -2.00 -10.85 -4.86
CA GLU A 92 -1.12 -11.31 -3.81
C GLU A 92 -0.75 -10.16 -2.87
N ALA A 93 -0.46 -10.50 -1.61
CA ALA A 93 0.07 -9.57 -0.64
C ALA A 93 1.53 -9.93 -0.33
N HIS A 94 2.35 -8.91 -0.17
CA HIS A 94 3.77 -9.09 0.09
C HIS A 94 4.06 -8.84 1.57
N GLN A 95 4.75 -9.80 2.19
CA GLN A 95 5.39 -9.62 3.49
C GLN A 95 6.88 -9.27 3.27
N ALA A 96 7.12 -8.23 2.47
CA ALA A 96 8.46 -7.88 2.00
C ALA A 96 9.26 -7.01 2.97
N PHE A 97 8.57 -6.40 3.95
CA PHE A 97 9.16 -5.50 4.93
C PHE A 97 8.70 -5.89 6.32
N THR A 98 9.56 -5.72 7.31
CA THR A 98 9.16 -5.73 8.72
C THR A 98 8.60 -4.36 9.11
N LEU A 99 7.73 -4.35 10.13
CA LEU A 99 7.23 -3.10 10.69
C LEU A 99 8.39 -2.18 11.16
N ASN A 100 9.43 -2.76 11.76
CA ASN A 100 10.57 -2.00 12.27
C ASN A 100 11.39 -1.33 11.16
N GLU A 101 11.59 -1.99 10.02
CA GLU A 101 12.27 -1.41 8.86
C GLU A 101 11.48 -0.20 8.32
N VAL A 102 10.18 -0.37 8.10
CA VAL A 102 9.32 0.72 7.61
C VAL A 102 9.26 1.87 8.60
N MET A 103 9.14 1.60 9.90
CA MET A 103 9.14 2.65 10.93
C MET A 103 10.47 3.39 11.00
N THR A 104 11.60 2.72 10.75
CA THR A 104 12.93 3.35 10.70
C THR A 104 13.06 4.28 9.50
N GLU A 105 12.55 3.84 8.35
CA GLU A 105 12.57 4.62 7.11
C GLU A 105 11.63 5.83 7.21
N LEU A 106 10.42 5.66 7.77
CA LEU A 106 9.50 6.75 8.07
C LEU A 106 10.11 7.80 9.00
N ARG A 107 10.85 7.37 10.04
CA ARG A 107 11.55 8.28 10.97
C ARG A 107 12.61 9.14 10.30
N SER A 108 13.28 8.57 9.29
CA SER A 108 14.36 9.24 8.58
C SER A 108 13.85 10.13 7.45
N ASN A 109 12.84 9.65 6.73
CA ASN A 109 12.46 10.13 5.40
C ASN A 109 10.93 10.22 5.22
N TYR A 110 10.20 10.70 6.23
CA TYR A 110 8.72 10.63 6.30
C TYR A 110 8.01 11.01 4.98
N SER A 111 8.19 12.22 4.47
CA SER A 111 7.46 12.73 3.29
C SER A 111 7.83 12.07 1.97
N SER A 112 8.98 11.39 1.88
CA SER A 112 9.34 10.61 0.68
C SER A 112 8.88 9.17 0.76
N VAL A 113 8.53 8.68 1.96
CA VAL A 113 8.10 7.31 2.21
C VAL A 113 6.58 7.25 2.29
N TYR A 114 5.95 8.02 3.17
CA TYR A 114 4.50 8.15 3.22
C TYR A 114 4.05 9.22 2.23
N VAL A 115 3.17 8.84 1.30
CA VAL A 115 2.73 9.72 0.22
C VAL A 115 1.24 10.07 0.26
N GLY A 116 0.46 9.40 1.11
CA GLY A 116 -0.97 9.67 1.26
C GLY A 116 -1.74 8.43 1.70
N ASP A 117 -3.06 8.50 1.58
CA ASP A 117 -3.99 7.44 1.95
C ASP A 117 -4.86 7.05 0.75
N VAL A 118 -5.31 5.79 0.73
CA VAL A 118 -6.31 5.32 -0.22
C VAL A 118 -7.69 5.75 0.26
N ALA A 119 -8.53 6.28 -0.63
CA ALA A 119 -9.89 6.66 -0.31
C ALA A 119 -10.73 5.45 0.19
N ASP A 120 -11.62 5.69 1.16
CA ASP A 120 -12.39 4.63 1.83
C ASP A 120 -13.17 3.72 0.87
N TYR A 121 -13.75 4.29 -0.19
CA TYR A 121 -14.50 3.50 -1.16
C TYR A 121 -13.59 2.55 -1.95
N CYS A 122 -12.36 2.95 -2.26
CA CYS A 122 -11.34 2.06 -2.82
C CYS A 122 -10.95 0.98 -1.82
N MET A 123 -10.81 1.32 -0.53
CA MET A 123 -10.48 0.32 0.51
C MET A 123 -11.59 -0.73 0.71
N ARG A 124 -12.87 -0.37 0.53
CA ARG A 124 -13.98 -1.34 0.46
C ARG A 124 -13.86 -2.27 -0.74
N SER A 125 -13.50 -1.74 -1.90
CA SER A 125 -13.21 -2.55 -3.09
C SER A 125 -12.02 -3.48 -2.88
N VAL A 126 -10.97 -3.03 -2.18
CA VAL A 126 -9.81 -3.86 -1.79
C VAL A 126 -10.26 -4.98 -0.85
N TYR A 127 -11.10 -4.71 0.15
CA TYR A 127 -11.64 -5.72 1.05
C TYR A 127 -12.33 -6.87 0.27
N ILE A 128 -13.22 -6.50 -0.68
CA ILE A 128 -13.93 -7.46 -1.52
C ILE A 128 -12.95 -8.24 -2.43
N ALA A 129 -12.04 -7.55 -3.10
CA ALA A 129 -11.07 -8.16 -4.02
C ALA A 129 -10.11 -9.14 -3.32
N VAL A 130 -9.62 -8.78 -2.13
CA VAL A 130 -8.80 -9.67 -1.28
C VAL A 130 -9.58 -10.92 -0.89
N GLY A 131 -10.85 -10.77 -0.50
CA GLY A 131 -11.74 -11.89 -0.19
C GLY A 131 -11.84 -12.88 -1.35
N ASN A 132 -11.95 -12.35 -2.57
CA ASN A 132 -12.18 -13.13 -3.79
C ASN A 132 -10.90 -13.64 -4.47
N SER A 133 -9.71 -13.17 -4.10
CA SER A 133 -8.46 -13.52 -4.80
C SER A 133 -8.21 -15.05 -4.90
N PRO A 134 -8.09 -15.64 -6.10
CA PRO A 134 -7.87 -17.09 -6.19
C PRO A 134 -6.43 -17.50 -5.82
N VAL A 135 -5.49 -16.54 -5.78
CA VAL A 135 -4.06 -16.78 -5.59
C VAL A 135 -3.61 -16.52 -4.15
N MET A 136 -4.16 -15.50 -3.49
CA MET A 136 -3.70 -15.09 -2.16
C MET A 136 -3.91 -16.22 -1.14
N SER A 137 -2.87 -16.50 -0.34
CA SER A 137 -2.93 -17.57 0.65
C SER A 137 -4.06 -17.35 1.67
N ARG A 138 -4.70 -18.44 2.11
CA ARG A 138 -5.78 -18.38 3.11
C ARG A 138 -5.37 -17.63 4.38
N ARG A 139 -4.11 -17.79 4.79
CA ARG A 139 -3.54 -17.11 5.97
C ARG A 139 -3.51 -15.59 5.78
N GLN A 140 -2.93 -15.11 4.66
CA GLN A 140 -2.85 -13.68 4.36
C GLN A 140 -4.23 -13.06 4.21
N LYS A 141 -5.15 -13.72 3.50
CA LYS A 141 -6.54 -13.25 3.40
C LYS A 141 -7.16 -13.03 4.78
N LYS A 142 -7.06 -14.03 5.67
CA LYS A 142 -7.61 -13.92 7.02
C LYS A 142 -7.00 -12.74 7.79
N GLN A 143 -5.68 -12.55 7.69
CA GLN A 143 -4.98 -11.44 8.37
C GLN A 143 -5.43 -10.08 7.82
N ILE A 144 -5.50 -9.93 6.50
CA ILE A 144 -5.89 -8.69 5.84
C ILE A 144 -7.36 -8.36 6.12
N LEU A 145 -8.28 -9.31 5.89
CA LEU A 145 -9.71 -9.09 6.13
C LEU A 145 -10.00 -8.76 7.60
N SER A 146 -9.28 -9.38 8.54
CA SER A 146 -9.40 -9.03 9.96
C SER A 146 -8.89 -7.60 10.25
N ALA A 147 -7.79 -7.19 9.61
CA ALA A 147 -7.23 -5.85 9.76
C ALA A 147 -8.08 -4.77 9.07
N MET A 148 -8.85 -5.15 8.04
CA MET A 148 -9.70 -4.29 7.23
C MET A 148 -11.19 -4.39 7.61
N SER A 149 -11.52 -4.88 8.79
CA SER A 149 -12.92 -5.17 9.19
C SER A 149 -13.86 -3.95 9.18
N GLU A 150 -13.32 -2.73 9.26
CA GLU A 150 -14.09 -1.48 9.14
C GLU A 150 -14.58 -1.19 7.70
N TYR A 151 -13.99 -1.84 6.70
CA TYR A 151 -14.32 -1.69 5.27
C TYR A 151 -15.22 -2.82 4.73
N GLN A 152 -15.79 -3.65 5.62
CA GLN A 152 -16.75 -4.70 5.26
C GLN A 152 -18.05 -4.14 4.67
#